data_AF-A0A1Y4AN96-F1
#
_entry.id   AF-A0A1Y4AN96-F1
#
_cell.length_a   1.000
_cell.length_b   1.000
_cell.length_c   1.000
_cell.angle_alpha   90.00
_cell.angle_beta   90.00
_cell.angle_gamma   90.00
#
_symmetry.space_group_name_H-M   'P 1'
#
loop_
_entity.id
_entity.type
_entity.pdbx_description
1 polymer ?
#
loop_
_entity_poly.entity_id
_entity_poly.type
_entity_poly.pdbx_seq_one_letter_code
_entity_poly.pdbx_strand_id
1 'polypeptide(L)' 'MEQNKFIQAEYYYRWASYMIPTRMQPQYLLWQLYVTTGEKEKARRVAHTIIGMPLKVENTYTLKIKRRMKEYLSQKH' A
#
# COMPACT_ATOMS: atom_id res chain seq x y z
N MET A 1 0.53 4.23 -24.14
CA MET A 1 1.88 4.26 -23.53
C MET A 1 1.83 4.55 -22.02
N GLU A 2 0.84 4.02 -21.27
CA GLU A 2 0.75 4.24 -19.81
C GLU A 2 1.15 3.01 -18.98
N GLN A 3 1.04 1.80 -19.54
CA GLN A 3 1.34 0.55 -18.82
C GLN A 3 2.80 0.45 -18.33
N ASN A 4 3.75 1.03 -19.06
CA ASN A 4 5.17 0.91 -18.72
C ASN A 4 5.56 1.71 -17.46
N LYS A 5 4.86 2.83 -17.18
CA LYS A 5 5.09 3.66 -16.00
C LYS A 5 4.61 2.97 -14.72
N PHE A 6 3.55 2.18 -14.81
CA PHE A 6 3.03 1.42 -13.67
C PHE A 6 3.99 0.31 -13.22
N ILE A 7 4.62 -0.39 -14.18
CA ILE A 7 5.61 -1.43 -13.89
C ILE A 7 6.85 -0.84 -13.19
N GLN A 8 7.36 0.29 -13.70
CA GLN A 8 8.48 0.97 -13.07
C GLN A 8 8.13 1.49 -11.67
N ALA A 9 6.94 2.06 -11.48
CA ALA A 9 6.48 2.51 -10.17
C ALA A 9 6.40 1.37 -9.16
N GLU A 10 5.84 0.22 -9.54
CA GLU A 10 5.80 -0.99 -8.72
C GLU A 10 7.21 -1.45 -8.32
N TYR A 11 8.15 -1.46 -9.27
CA TYR A 11 9.54 -1.81 -9.02
C TYR A 11 10.19 -0.89 -7.97
N TYR A 12 10.09 0.43 -8.15
CA TYR A 12 10.68 1.39 -7.21
C TYR A 12 10.03 1.34 -5.83
N TYR A 13 8.72 1.17 -5.75
CA TYR A 13 8.02 1.06 -4.46
C TYR A 13 8.40 -0.22 -3.73
N ARG A 14 8.55 -1.33 -4.45
CA ARG A 14 9.00 -2.59 -3.87
C ARG A 14 10.44 -2.49 -3.37
N TRP A 15 11.35 -1.92 -4.15
CA TRP A 15 12.73 -1.68 -3.71
C TRP A 15 12.83 -0.76 -2.50
N ALA A 16 12.07 0.34 -2.46
CA ALA A 16 12.01 1.22 -1.31
C ALA A 16 11.49 0.50 -0.05
N SER A 17 10.50 -0.39 -0.20
CA SER A 17 10.01 -1.22 0.90
C SER A 17 11.04 -2.23 1.42
N TYR A 18 11.93 -2.73 0.55
CA TYR A 18 13.02 -3.61 0.96
C TYR A 18 14.17 -2.84 1.64
N MET A 19 14.47 -1.63 1.18
CA MET A 19 15.52 -0.77 1.76
C MET A 19 15.14 -0.25 3.15
N ILE A 20 13.86 0.11 3.36
CA ILE A 20 13.37 0.61 4.65
C ILE A 20 12.04 -0.07 4.97
N PRO A 21 12.07 -1.31 5.52
CA PRO A 21 10.86 -2.08 5.82
C PRO A 21 9.97 -1.44 6.88
N THR A 22 10.42 -0.37 7.54
CA THR A 22 9.63 0.40 8.51
C THR A 22 8.80 1.52 7.87
N ARG A 23 9.02 1.91 6.61
CA ARG A 23 8.21 2.94 5.94
C ARG A 23 6.98 2.31 5.29
N MET A 24 5.79 2.68 5.75
CA MET A 24 4.51 2.26 5.15
C MET A 24 4.19 2.96 3.81
N GLN A 25 4.92 4.02 3.45
CA GLN A 25 4.65 4.84 2.28
C GLN A 25 4.75 4.08 0.94
N PRO A 26 5.76 3.21 0.68
CA PRO A 26 5.85 2.46 -0.57
C PRO A 26 4.74 1.41 -0.70
N GLN A 27 4.35 0.77 0.41
CA GLN A 27 3.23 -0.18 0.42
C GLN A 27 1.89 0.54 0.16
N TYR A 28 1.71 1.74 0.69
CA TYR A 28 0.54 2.56 0.42
C TYR A 28 0.42 2.93 -1.07
N LEU A 29 1.54 3.29 -1.71
CA LEU A 29 1.57 3.59 -3.14
C LEU A 29 1.30 2.35 -4.00
N LEU A 30 1.81 1.19 -3.57
CA LEU A 30 1.52 -0.10 -4.21
C LEU A 30 0.02 -0.46 -4.10
N TRP A 31 -0.59 -0.26 -2.93
CA TRP A 31 -2.04 -0.43 -2.75
C TRP A 31 -2.81 0.52 -3.69
N GLN A 32 -2.42 1.79 -3.76
CA GLN A 32 -3.08 2.77 -4.62
C GLN A 32 -2.99 2.35 -6.10
N LEU A 33 -1.83 1.84 -6.53
CA LEU A 33 -1.64 1.30 -7.86
C LEU A 33 -2.63 0.15 -8.14
N TYR A 34 -2.72 -0.84 -7.24
CA TYR A 34 -3.64 -1.97 -7.41
C TYR A 34 -5.12 -1.57 -7.40
N VAL A 35 -5.50 -0.55 -6.63
CA VAL A 35 -6.86 0.01 -6.69
C VAL A 35 -7.10 0.66 -8.05
N THR A 36 -6.13 1.42 -8.59
CA THR A 36 -6.28 2.08 -9.89
C THR A 36 -6.27 1.13 -11.08
N THR A 37 -5.56 -0.01 -10.99
CA THR A 37 -5.53 -1.02 -12.05
C THR A 37 -6.69 -2.02 -11.97
N GLY A 38 -7.59 -1.90 -10.98
CA GLY A 38 -8.72 -2.81 -10.77
C GLY A 38 -8.37 -4.15 -10.13
N GLU A 39 -7.14 -4.32 -9.66
CA GLU A 39 -6.59 -5.54 -9.07
C GLU A 39 -6.97 -5.67 -7.58
N LYS A 40 -8.27 -5.83 -7.32
CA LYS A 40 -8.87 -5.81 -5.97
C LYS A 40 -8.24 -6.83 -5.01
N GLU A 41 -7.93 -8.04 -5.48
CA GLU A 41 -7.32 -9.09 -4.65
C GLU A 41 -5.88 -8.74 -4.22
N LYS A 42 -5.10 -8.10 -5.11
CA LYS A 42 -3.77 -7.62 -4.77
C LYS A 42 -3.86 -6.43 -3.81
N ALA A 43 -4.80 -5.52 -4.03
CA ALA A 43 -5.05 -4.40 -3.13
C ALA A 43 -5.44 -4.88 -1.72
N ARG A 44 -6.35 -5.86 -1.58
CA ARG A 44 -6.69 -6.44 -0.27
C ARG A 44 -5.49 -7.03 0.45
N ARG A 45 -4.66 -7.81 -0.25
CA ARG A 45 -3.45 -8.40 0.34
C ARG A 45 -2.50 -7.32 0.89
N VAL A 46 -2.23 -6.28 0.10
CA VAL A 46 -1.38 -5.16 0.55
C VAL A 46 -2.01 -4.42 1.73
N ALA A 47 -3.32 -4.20 1.73
CA ALA A 47 -4.02 -3.56 2.85
C ALA A 47 -3.89 -4.37 4.16
N HIS A 48 -4.01 -5.69 4.10
CA HIS A 48 -3.79 -6.57 5.25
C HIS A 48 -2.34 -6.50 5.76
N THR A 49 -1.35 -6.51 4.86
CA THR A 49 0.07 -6.35 5.22
C THR A 49 0.32 -5.04 5.96
N ILE A 50 -0.21 -3.92 5.45
CA ILE A 50 -0.07 -2.58 6.06
C ILE A 50 -0.69 -2.54 7.46
N ILE A 51 -1.87 -3.13 7.66
CA ILE A 51 -2.53 -3.16 8.97
C ILE A 51 -1.72 -4.00 9.97
N GLY A 52 -1.22 -5.15 9.52
CA GLY A 52 -0.42 -6.08 10.32
C GLY A 52 1.00 -5.61 10.63
N MET A 53 1.51 -4.58 9.96
CA MET A 53 2.83 -4.04 10.26
C MET A 53 2.88 -3.47 11.69
N PRO A 54 3.82 -3.93 12.53
CA PRO A 54 4.05 -3.35 13.85
C PRO A 54 4.64 -1.94 13.67
N LEU A 55 3.83 -0.92 13.95
CA LEU A 55 4.30 0.46 13.95
C LEU A 55 5.00 0.71 15.28
N LYS A 56 6.32 0.79 15.25
CA LYS A 56 7.11 1.15 16.45
C LYS A 56 7.01 2.65 16.78
N VAL A 57 6.62 3.47 15.80
CA VAL A 57 6.38 4.92 15.94
C VAL A 57 5.06 5.23 15.25
N GLU A 58 4.04 5.54 16.02
CA GLU A 58 2.76 6.01 15.49
C GLU A 58 2.89 7.49 15.12
N ASN A 59 3.01 7.76 13.82
CA ASN A 59 2.90 9.12 13.29
C ASN A 59 1.50 9.32 12.70
N THR A 60 0.97 10.55 12.70
CA THR A 60 -0.34 10.89 12.15
C THR A 60 -0.54 10.38 10.72
N TYR A 61 0.54 10.38 9.91
CA TYR A 61 0.55 9.80 8.57
C TYR A 61 0.29 8.29 8.56
N THR A 62 0.95 7.55 9.47
CA THR A 62 0.81 6.10 9.58
C THR A 62 -0.58 5.67 10.06
N LEU A 63 -1.15 6.42 11.00
CA LEU A 63 -2.52 6.21 11.49
C LEU A 63 -3.55 6.48 10.39
N LYS A 64 -3.39 7.55 9.61
CA LYS A 64 -4.26 7.85 8.45
C LYS A 64 -4.23 6.72 7.41
N ILE A 65 -3.05 6.18 7.10
CA ILE A 65 -2.92 5.05 6.17
C ILE A 65 -3.65 3.82 6.70
N LYS A 66 -3.41 3.41 7.96
CA LYS A 66 -4.10 2.25 8.54
C LYS A 66 -5.61 2.42 8.57
N ARG A 67 -6.10 3.62 8.91
CA ARG A 67 -7.53 3.95 8.86
C ARG A 67 -8.09 3.77 7.46
N ARG A 68 -7.42 4.31 6.44
CA ARG A 68 -7.84 4.19 5.03
C ARG A 68 -7.84 2.74 4.54
N MET A 69 -6.87 1.93 4.96
CA MET A 69 -6.85 0.49 4.66
C MET A 69 -8.01 -0.25 5.33
N LYS A 70 -8.33 0.06 6.59
CA LYS A 70 -9.49 -0.52 7.29
C LYS A 70 -10.80 -0.12 6.63
N GLU A 71 -10.95 1.16 6.25
CA GLU A 71 -12.12 1.65 5.51
C GLU A 71 -12.27 0.89 4.18
N TYR A 72 -11.18 0.72 3.43
CA TYR A 72 -11.18 -0.05 2.18
C TYR A 72 -11.59 -1.52 2.38
N LEU A 73 -11.09 -2.19 3.42
CA LEU A 73 -11.47 -3.57 3.74
C LEU A 73 -12.89 -3.70 4.30
N SER A 74 -13.42 -2.63 4.92
CA SER A 74 -14.78 -2.60 5.47
C SER A 74 -15.86 -2.32 4.42
N GLN A 75 -15.49 -1.65 3.31
CA GLN A 75 -16.39 -1.45 2.19
C GLN A 75 -16.60 -2.79 1.48
N LYS A 76 -17.68 -3.49 1.84
CA LYS A 76 -18.24 -4.60 1.06
C LYS A 76 -18.56 -4.09 -0.35
N HIS A 77 -17.73 -4.46 -1.33
CA HIS A 77 -18.10 -4.47 -2.75
C HIS A 77 -18.65 -5.85 -3.11
#